data_AF-A0A2V6GKY4-F1
#
_entry.id   AF-A0A2V6GKY4-F1
#
_cell.length_a   1.000
_cell.length_b   1.000
_cell.length_c   1.000
_cell.angle_alpha   90.00
_cell.angle_beta   90.00
_cell.angle_gamma   90.00
#
_symmetry.space_group_name_H-M   'P 1'
#
loop_
_entity.id
_entity.type
_entity.pdbx_description
1 polymer ?
#
loop_
_entity_poly.entity_id
_entity_poly.type
_entity_poly.pdbx_seq_one_letter_code
_entity_poly.pdbx_strand_id
1 'polypeptide(L)'
;ACFMFDYSSNVDSSAKSFLHESQLRQIHGYIFARNAYIQSWGCHTGEEMSEWWYRATGTKMIGALGKTQFMMEELPILTSPGGKWVTAPEKLPKTN
;
A
#
# COMPACT_ATOMS: atom_id res chain seq x y z
N ALA A 1 5.62 -7.25 4.49
CA ALA A 1 5.45 -5.82 4.15
C ALA A 1 5.23 -4.96 5.42
N CYS A 2 5.58 -3.68 5.41
CA CYS A 2 5.35 -2.75 6.53
C CYS A 2 4.57 -1.50 6.09
N PHE A 3 3.64 -1.04 6.92
CA PHE A 3 2.92 0.23 6.73
C PHE A 3 3.73 1.37 7.33
N MET A 4 4.09 2.34 6.49
CA MET A 4 4.79 3.56 6.90
C MET A 4 3.75 4.62 7.25
N PHE A 5 3.76 5.09 8.51
CA PHE A 5 3.01 6.27 8.91
C PHE A 5 3.94 7.47 8.78
N ASP A 6 3.75 8.28 7.75
CA ASP A 6 4.40 9.59 7.70
C ASP A 6 3.56 10.57 8.51
N TYR A 7 4.14 11.08 9.59
CA TYR A 7 3.61 12.20 10.37
C TYR A 7 4.68 13.30 10.33
N SER A 8 4.63 14.10 9.27
CA SER A 8 5.32 15.38 9.05
C SER A 8 6.80 15.35 8.61
N SER A 9 7.01 15.59 7.31
CA SER A 9 7.65 16.79 6.71
C SER A 9 9.11 17.15 6.97
N ASN A 10 9.94 16.32 7.62
CA ASN A 10 11.38 16.67 7.78
C ASN A 10 12.37 15.74 7.05
N VAL A 11 11.95 14.57 6.57
CA VAL A 11 12.85 13.62 5.93
C VAL A 11 12.10 12.88 4.81
N ASP A 12 12.46 13.19 3.56
CA ASP A 12 11.95 12.45 2.40
C ASP A 12 12.35 10.97 2.50
N SER A 13 11.40 10.08 2.18
CA SER A 13 11.63 8.63 2.12
C SER A 13 11.99 7.92 3.44
N SER A 14 11.69 8.49 4.61
CA SER A 14 11.94 7.82 5.91
C SER A 14 10.71 7.76 6.81
N ALA A 15 10.55 6.64 7.52
CA ALA A 15 9.54 6.49 8.56
C ALA A 15 10.18 6.60 9.93
N LYS A 16 9.65 7.46 10.80
CA LYS A 16 9.98 7.39 12.24
C LYS A 16 9.29 6.21 12.92
N SER A 17 8.22 5.68 12.32
CA SER A 17 7.45 4.56 12.86
C SER A 17 6.85 3.73 11.73
N PHE A 18 6.95 2.40 11.86
CA PHE A 18 6.39 1.44 10.91
C PHE A 18 5.58 0.40 11.68
N LEU A 19 4.47 -0.06 11.09
CA LEU A 19 3.79 -1.27 11.56
C LEU A 19 4.16 -2.43 10.65
N HIS A 20 4.75 -3.47 11.24
CA HIS A 20 4.90 -4.75 10.56
C HIS A 20 3.52 -5.34 10.24
N GLU A 21 3.42 -6.16 9.20
CA GLU A 21 2.15 -6.80 8.81
C GLU A 21 1.47 -7.55 9.97
N SER A 22 2.24 -8.15 10.88
CA SER A 22 1.72 -8.83 12.09
C SER A 22 1.09 -7.86 13.10
N GLN A 23 1.45 -6.58 13.07
CA GLN A 23 0.96 -5.54 13.96
C GLN A 23 -0.30 -4.83 13.41
N LEU A 24 -0.67 -5.06 12.15
CA LEU A 24 -1.86 -4.43 11.54
C LEU A 24 -3.16 -4.78 12.28
N ARG A 25 -3.21 -5.92 12.98
CA ARG A 25 -4.36 -6.32 13.81
C ARG A 25 -4.63 -5.38 14.99
N GLN A 26 -3.70 -4.49 15.31
CA GLN A 26 -3.90 -3.43 16.31
C GLN A 26 -4.81 -2.30 15.78
N ILE A 27 -5.03 -2.23 14.46
CA ILE A 27 -5.94 -1.27 13.83
C ILE A 27 -7.38 -1.82 13.91
N HIS A 28 -8.25 -1.13 14.62
CA HIS A 28 -9.67 -1.47 14.66
C HIS A 28 -10.35 -1.12 13.33
N GLY A 29 -10.83 -2.12 12.59
CA GLY A 29 -11.52 -1.92 11.30
C GLY A 29 -12.75 -0.99 11.35
N TYR A 30 -13.40 -0.89 12.51
CA TYR A 30 -14.58 -0.02 12.71
C TYR A 30 -14.27 1.48 12.69
N ILE A 31 -12.99 1.89 12.72
CA ILE A 31 -12.63 3.30 12.59
C ILE A 31 -12.82 3.83 11.16
N PHE A 32 -12.91 2.93 10.18
CA PHE A 32 -13.08 3.29 8.78
C PHE A 32 -14.56 3.45 8.44
N ALA A 33 -14.88 4.53 7.72
CA ALA A 33 -16.20 4.69 7.13
C ALA A 33 -16.50 3.57 6.13
N ARG A 34 -17.79 3.29 5.92
CA ARG A 34 -18.22 2.36 4.87
C ARG A 34 -17.71 2.85 3.51
N ASN A 35 -17.00 1.99 2.78
CA ASN A 35 -16.34 2.30 1.51
C ASN A 35 -15.26 3.40 1.60
N ALA A 36 -14.57 3.51 2.74
CA ALA A 36 -13.42 4.40 2.87
C ALA A 36 -12.40 4.16 1.74
N TYR A 37 -11.89 5.26 1.18
CA TYR A 37 -10.81 5.20 0.20
C TYR A 37 -9.48 4.99 0.93
N ILE A 38 -8.86 3.83 0.73
CA ILE A 38 -7.61 3.45 1.38
C ILE A 38 -6.64 3.04 0.28
N GLN A 39 -5.51 3.74 0.17
CA GLN A 39 -4.51 3.47 -0.85
C GLN A 39 -3.12 3.45 -0.25
N SER A 40 -2.36 2.41 -0.60
CA SER A 40 -0.91 2.39 -0.45
C SER A 40 -0.26 2.77 -1.77
N TRP A 41 0.77 3.60 -1.67
CA TRP A 41 1.54 4.11 -2.80
C TRP A 41 2.89 3.41 -2.97
N GLY A 42 3.20 2.46 -2.09
CA GLY A 42 4.44 1.69 -2.15
C GLY A 42 4.44 0.68 -3.30
N CYS A 43 5.63 0.39 -3.82
CA CYS A 43 5.85 -0.66 -4.81
C CYS A 43 5.30 -2.02 -4.33
N HIS A 44 4.72 -2.80 -5.23
CA HIS A 44 4.29 -4.19 -5.00
C HIS A 44 3.28 -4.39 -3.86
N THR A 45 2.68 -3.32 -3.35
CA THR A 45 1.69 -3.38 -2.24
C THR A 45 0.39 -4.07 -2.65
N GLY A 46 0.09 -4.11 -3.94
CA GLY A 46 -1.02 -4.87 -4.53
C GLY A 46 -0.74 -6.38 -4.60
N GLU A 47 0.51 -6.82 -4.47
CA GLU A 47 0.88 -8.22 -4.55
C GLU A 47 0.71 -8.97 -3.22
N GLU A 48 0.78 -8.24 -2.10
CA GLU A 48 0.78 -8.85 -0.77
C GLU A 48 0.10 -7.97 0.29
N MET A 49 0.49 -6.70 0.40
CA MET A 49 0.08 -5.82 1.50
C MET A 49 -1.44 -5.56 1.51
N SER A 50 -2.07 -5.51 0.33
CA SER A 50 -3.53 -5.37 0.21
C SER A 50 -4.29 -6.53 0.85
N GLU A 51 -3.72 -7.75 0.82
CA GLU A 51 -4.29 -8.91 1.51
C GLU A 51 -4.17 -8.78 3.02
N TRP A 52 -2.96 -8.47 3.49
CA TRP A 52 -2.65 -8.32 4.90
C TRP A 52 -3.52 -7.25 5.56
N TRP A 53 -3.73 -6.13 4.86
CA TRP A 53 -4.62 -5.07 5.28
C TRP A 53 -6.06 -5.54 5.42
N TYR A 54 -6.59 -6.24 4.40
CA TYR A 54 -7.95 -6.75 4.43
C TYR A 54 -8.15 -7.79 5.55
N ARG A 55 -7.19 -8.69 5.74
CA ARG A 55 -7.20 -9.68 6.83
C ARG A 55 -7.17 -9.05 8.21
N ALA A 56 -6.50 -7.91 8.37
CA ALA A 56 -6.37 -7.23 9.66
C ALA A 56 -7.56 -6.32 9.97
N THR A 57 -8.08 -5.60 8.97
CA THR A 57 -9.04 -4.51 9.18
C THR A 57 -10.44 -4.78 8.61
N GLY A 58 -10.59 -5.79 7.75
CA GLY A 58 -11.83 -6.05 7.00
C GLY A 58 -12.13 -5.02 5.89
N THR A 59 -11.24 -4.04 5.67
CA THR A 59 -11.42 -3.00 4.64
C THR A 59 -10.50 -3.25 3.46
N LYS A 60 -10.92 -2.85 2.26
CA LYS A 60 -10.09 -3.01 1.05
C LYS A 60 -9.09 -1.86 0.97
N MET A 61 -7.85 -2.19 0.65
CA MET A 61 -6.82 -1.22 0.30
C MET A 61 -6.43 -1.39 -1.16
N ILE A 62 -6.28 -0.26 -1.85
CA ILE A 62 -5.70 -0.18 -3.19
C ILE A 62 -4.18 -0.25 -3.06
N GLY A 63 -3.54 -1.19 -3.74
CA GLY A 63 -2.08 -1.33 -3.79
C GLY A 63 -1.55 -1.41 -5.21
N ALA A 64 -0.25 -1.14 -5.37
CA ALA A 64 0.44 -1.19 -6.65
C ALA A 64 0.78 -2.63 -7.04
N LEU A 65 0.37 -3.06 -8.23
CA LEU A 65 0.93 -4.21 -8.91
C LEU A 65 2.18 -3.75 -9.70
N GLY A 66 3.38 -4.11 -9.23
CA GLY A 66 4.64 -3.59 -9.78
C GLY A 66 5.23 -2.37 -9.05
N LYS A 67 6.23 -1.75 -9.69
CA LYS A 67 7.01 -0.63 -9.14
C LYS A 67 6.27 0.70 -9.26
N THR A 68 6.42 1.54 -8.25
CA THR A 68 6.02 2.95 -8.25
C THR A 68 7.25 3.87 -8.21
N GLN A 69 7.10 5.12 -8.65
CA GLN A 69 8.18 6.11 -8.67
C GLN A 69 7.68 7.48 -8.18
N PHE A 70 8.53 8.17 -7.40
CA PHE A 70 8.25 9.44 -6.70
C PHE A 70 9.15 10.59 -7.21
N MET A 71 9.30 10.75 -8.54
CA MET A 71 10.33 11.65 -9.10
C MET A 71 9.86 13.08 -9.40
N MET A 72 8.56 13.37 -9.39
CA MET A 72 8.00 14.56 -10.08
C MET A 72 7.17 15.48 -9.18
N GLU A 73 7.41 15.52 -7.86
CA GLU A 73 6.54 16.28 -6.91
C GLU A 73 5.04 15.93 -7.02
N GLU A 74 4.72 14.82 -7.69
CA GLU A 74 3.38 14.34 -8.00
C GLU A 74 3.10 13.06 -7.22
N LEU A 75 1.82 12.64 -7.23
CA LEU A 75 1.45 11.33 -6.72
C LEU A 75 2.24 10.24 -7.45
N PRO A 76 2.73 9.21 -6.74
CA PRO A 76 3.58 8.20 -7.33
C PRO A 76 2.89 7.44 -8.46
N ILE A 77 3.63 7.28 -9.56
CA ILE A 77 3.16 6.64 -10.80
C ILE A 77 3.64 5.20 -10.90
N LEU A 78 2.88 4.35 -11.59
CA LEU A 78 3.29 2.98 -11.92
C LEU A 78 4.29 2.98 -13.07
N THR A 79 5.42 2.31 -12.89
CA THR A 79 6.49 2.24 -13.90
C THR A 79 6.72 0.84 -14.46
N SER A 80 6.16 -0.18 -13.82
CA SER A 80 6.20 -1.55 -14.35
C SER A 80 5.30 -1.72 -15.58
N PRO A 81 5.79 -2.36 -16.67
CA PRO A 81 4.93 -2.80 -17.76
C PRO A 81 3.78 -3.68 -17.24
N GLY A 82 2.54 -3.35 -17.60
CA GLY A 82 1.35 -4.05 -17.11
C GLY A 82 0.99 -3.74 -15.65
N GLY A 83 1.66 -2.78 -15.02
CA GLY A 83 1.33 -2.33 -13.67
C GLY A 83 -0.06 -1.70 -13.59
N LYS A 84 -0.75 -1.94 -12.47
CA LYS A 84 -2.08 -1.38 -12.19
C LYS A 84 -2.33 -1.28 -10.69
N TRP A 85 -3.32 -0.48 -10.34
CA TRP A 85 -3.82 -0.36 -8.97
C TRP A 85 -4.89 -1.42 -8.72
N VAL A 86 -4.72 -2.25 -7.68
CA VAL A 86 -5.59 -3.40 -7.39
C VAL A 86 -6.06 -3.38 -5.94
N THR A 87 -7.28 -3.86 -5.68
CA THR A 87 -7.83 -4.00 -4.32
C THR A 87 -7.76 -5.42 -3.77
N ALA A 88 -7.31 -6.37 -4.59
CA ALA A 88 -7.16 -7.77 -4.24
C ALA A 88 -5.77 -8.22 -4.69
N PRO A 89 -5.18 -9.23 -4.03
CA PRO A 89 -3.83 -9.69 -4.34
C PRO A 89 -3.76 -10.18 -5.77
N GLU A 90 -2.84 -9.62 -6.54
CA GLU A 90 -2.58 -10.03 -7.92
C GLU A 90 -1.07 -10.10 -8.14
N LYS A 91 -0.61 -10.93 -9.09
CA LYS A 91 0.81 -11.02 -9.46
C LYS A 91 0.98 -10.55 -10.90
N LEU A 92 2.05 -9.80 -11.17
CA LEU A 92 2.41 -9.46 -12.55
C LEU A 92 2.61 -10.76 -13.36
N PRO A 93 2.17 -10.80 -14.62
CA PRO A 93 2.54 -11.90 -15.51
C PRO A 93 4.06 -11.99 -15.56
N LYS A 94 4.62 -13.20 -15.44
CA LYS A 94 6.05 -13.40 -15.68
C LYS A 94 6.32 -13.05 -17.15
N THR A 95 7.12 -12.02 -17.38
CA THR A 95 7.68 -11.77 -18.72
C THR A 95 8.69 -12.88 -19.00
N ASN A 96 8.47 -13.64 -20.07
CA ASN A 96 9.41 -14.64 -20.58
C ASN A 96 10.72 -13.98 -21.01
#